data_AF-A0A9D1C8Q5-F1
#
_entry.id   AF-A0A9D1C8Q5-F1
#
_cell.length_a   1.000
_cell.length_b   1.000
_cell.length_c   1.000
_cell.angle_alpha   90.00
_cell.angle_beta   90.00
_cell.angle_gamma   90.00
#
_symmetry.space_group_name_H-M   'P 1'
#
loop_
_entity.id
_entity.type
_entity.pdbx_description
1 polymer ?
#
loop_
_entity_poly.entity_id
_entity_poly.type
_entity_poly.pdbx_seq_one_letter_code
_entity_poly.pdbx_strand_id
1 'polypeptide(L)' 'MGFGLGMAILVDATIVRCVMVPASMKLPGKWNWYLPSWLEWVPNVRFEPAEAAAPSPADD' A
#
# COMPACT_ATOMS: atom_id res chain seq x y z
N MET A 1 23.61 -3.21 -23.48
CA MET A 1 23.23 -3.90 -22.23
C MET A 1 22.02 -3.20 -21.60
N GLY A 2 20.82 -3.30 -22.20
CA GLY A 2 19.64 -2.57 -21.71
C GLY A 2 18.36 -3.41 -21.68
N PHE A 3 18.29 -4.42 -22.54
CA PHE A 3 17.13 -5.31 -22.63
C PHE A 3 16.88 -6.09 -21.33
N GLY A 4 17.92 -6.66 -20.72
CA GLY A 4 17.79 -7.39 -19.45
C GLY A 4 17.33 -6.51 -18.29
N LEU A 5 17.85 -5.28 -18.20
CA LEU A 5 17.42 -4.32 -17.19
C LEU A 5 15.97 -3.86 -17.43
N GLY A 6 15.60 -3.58 -18.67
CA GLY A 6 14.23 -3.20 -19.03
C GLY A 6 13.21 -4.29 -18.70
N MET A 7 13.53 -5.55 -18.98
CA MET A 7 12.68 -6.69 -18.62
C MET A 7 12.57 -6.88 -17.11
N ALA A 8 13.67 -6.71 -16.36
CA ALA A 8 13.62 -6.79 -14.90
C ALA A 8 12.69 -5.72 -14.30
N ILE A 9 12.79 -4.47 -14.77
CA ILE A 9 11.91 -3.38 -14.33
C ILE A 9 10.46 -3.65 -14.71
N LEU A 10 10.19 -4.11 -15.95
CA LEU A 10 8.84 -4.43 -16.40
C LEU A 10 8.19 -5.50 -15.53
N VAL A 11 8.93 -6.57 -15.24
CA VAL A 11 8.47 -7.68 -14.40
C VAL A 11 8.23 -7.23 -12.97
N ASP A 12 9.11 -6.40 -12.40
CA ASP A 12 8.94 -5.90 -11.03
C ASP A 12 7.72 -4.98 -10.91
N ALA A 13 7.58 -4.02 -11.83
CA ALA A 13 6.48 -3.08 -11.86
C ALA A 13 5.12 -3.74 -12.08
N THR A 14 5.07 -4.89 -12.77
CA THR A 14 3.82 -5.59 -13.12
C THR A 14 3.61 -6.83 -12.26
N ILE A 15 4.36 -7.90 -12.50
CA ILE A 15 4.16 -9.20 -11.86
C ILE A 15 4.42 -9.11 -10.36
N VAL A 16 5.55 -8.51 -9.96
CA VAL A 16 5.91 -8.46 -8.55
C VAL A 16 4.94 -7.56 -7.80
N ARG A 17 4.71 -6.33 -8.27
CA ARG A 17 3.88 -5.36 -7.54
C ARG A 17 2.38 -5.66 -7.58
N CYS A 18 1.85 -6.16 -8.69
CA CYS A 18 0.41 -6.41 -8.83
C CYS A 18 -0.03 -7.80 -8.33
N VAL A 19 0.86 -8.79 -8.30
CA VAL A 19 0.50 -10.17 -7.92
C VAL A 19 1.31 -10.65 -6.74
N MET A 20 2.64 -10.66 -6.85
CA MET A 20 3.50 -11.28 -5.84
C MET A 20 3.38 -10.58 -4.49
N VAL A 21 3.48 -9.25 -4.44
CA VAL A 21 3.35 -8.44 -3.22
C VAL A 21 1.98 -8.64 -2.55
N PRO A 22 0.83 -8.43 -3.22
CA PRO A 22 -0.47 -8.61 -2.57
C PRO A 22 -0.76 -10.07 -2.18
N ALA A 23 -0.30 -11.05 -2.96
CA ALA A 23 -0.40 -12.46 -2.59
C ALA A 23 0.43 -12.77 -1.34
N SER A 24 1.67 -12.27 -1.29
CA SER A 24 2.58 -12.43 -0.15
C SER A 24 2.09 -11.70 1.10
N MET A 25 1.35 -10.59 0.97
CA MET A 25 0.71 -9.95 2.12
C MET A 25 -0.53 -10.70 2.62
N LYS A 26 -1.23 -11.43 1.74
CA LYS A 26 -2.41 -12.23 2.11
C LYS A 26 -2.07 -13.57 2.75
N LEU A 27 -0.98 -14.22 2.33
CA LEU A 27 -0.60 -15.58 2.77
C LEU A 27 -0.30 -15.70 4.29
N PRO A 28 0.64 -14.94 4.88
CA PRO A 28 0.92 -14.94 6.32
C PRO A 28 0.02 -13.99 7.11
N GLY A 29 -0.75 -13.12 6.42
CA GLY A 29 -1.76 -12.24 7.00
C GLY A 29 -1.23 -11.38 8.15
N LYS A 30 -1.69 -11.68 9.38
CA LYS A 30 -1.36 -10.94 10.61
C LYS A 30 0.14 -10.93 10.94
N TRP A 31 0.89 -11.96 10.52
CA TRP A 31 2.33 -12.03 10.73
C TRP A 31 3.10 -10.97 9.93
N ASN A 32 2.57 -10.56 8.78
CA ASN A 32 3.17 -9.47 7.98
C ASN A 32 2.98 -8.09 8.64
N TRP A 33 2.04 -7.98 9.57
CA TRP A 33 1.69 -6.76 10.29
C TRP A 33 1.96 -6.89 11.79
N TYR A 34 3.00 -7.66 12.14
CA TYR A 34 3.44 -7.78 13.52
C TYR A 34 4.14 -6.49 13.97
N LEU A 35 3.56 -5.83 14.96
CA LEU A 35 4.22 -4.77 15.71
C LEU A 35 4.90 -5.41 16.93
N PRO A 36 6.23 -5.33 17.06
CA PRO A 36 6.92 -5.82 18.25
C PRO A 36 6.44 -5.07 19.51
N SER A 37 6.33 -5.78 20.63
CA SER A 37 5.82 -5.21 21.89
C SER A 37 6.63 -4.01 22.42
N TRP A 38 7.90 -3.92 22.07
CA TRP A 38 8.75 -2.76 22.40
C TRP A 38 8.41 -1.49 21.61
N LEU A 39 7.54 -1.58 20.61
CA LEU A 39 7.14 -0.49 19.73
C LEU A 39 5.67 -0.06 19.96
N GLU A 40 5.01 -0.60 20.99
CA GLU A 40 3.64 -0.23 21.37
C GLU A 40 3.48 1.23 21.81
N TRP A 41 4.58 1.94 22.07
CA TRP A 41 4.57 3.37 22.40
C TRP A 41 4.28 4.28 21.20
N VAL A 42 4.24 3.76 19.96
CA VAL A 42 4.04 4.57 18.75
C VAL A 42 2.59 5.07 18.67
N PRO A 43 2.36 6.39 18.48
CA PRO A 43 1.02 6.96 18.39
C PRO A 43 0.28 6.46 17.14
N ASN A 44 -0.97 6.05 17.32
CA ASN A 44 -1.84 5.59 16.24
C ASN A 44 -2.36 6.79 15.42
N VAL A 45 -1.68 7.12 14.33
CA VAL A 45 -2.13 8.15 13.39
C VAL A 45 -3.17 7.53 12.45
N ARG A 46 -4.45 7.86 12.67
CA ARG A 46 -5.53 7.53 11.72
C ARG A 46 -5.69 8.70 10.77
N PHE A 47 -5.56 8.44 9.47
CA PHE A 47 -5.92 9.40 8.44
C PHE A 47 -7.40 9.25 8.14
N GLU A 48 -8.20 10.24 8.52
CA GLU A 48 -9.58 10.35 8.06
C GLU A 48 -9.52 10.48 6.52
N PRO A 49 -10.21 9.64 5.73
CA PRO A 49 -10.36 9.93 4.31
C PRO A 49 -11.03 11.29 4.21
N ALA A 50 -10.34 12.25 3.57
CA ALA A 50 -10.90 13.58 3.36
C ALA A 50 -12.27 13.39 2.73
N GLU A 51 -13.33 13.70 3.50
CA GLU A 51 -14.73 13.75 3.06
C GLU A 51 -14.70 14.30 1.64
N ALA A 52 -14.99 13.44 0.66
CA ALA A 52 -14.93 13.81 -0.74
C ALA A 52 -15.77 15.06 -0.87
N ALA A 53 -15.12 16.22 -1.04
CA ALA A 53 -15.69 17.53 -0.87
C ALA A 53 -17.02 17.56 -1.62
N ALA A 54 -18.12 17.37 -0.88
CA ALA A 54 -19.44 17.46 -1.43
C ALA A 54 -19.51 18.88 -1.99
N PRO A 55 -19.79 19.07 -3.29
CA PRO A 55 -20.00 20.41 -3.78
C PRO A 55 -21.14 20.99 -2.95
N SER A 56 -20.82 22.04 -2.18
CA SER A 56 -21.83 22.87 -1.54
C SER A 56 -22.85 23.19 -2.63
N PRO A 57 -24.15 22.88 -2.44
CA PRO A 57 -25.16 23.37 -3.34
C PRO A 57 -24.95 24.88 -3.37
N ALA A 58 -24.62 25.40 -4.56
CA ALA A 58 -24.59 26.83 -4.75
C ALA A 58 -25.98 27.33 -4.38
N ASP A 59 -26.04 28.21 -3.39
CA ASP A 59 -27.26 28.89 -2.97
C ASP A 59 -27.86 29.60 -4.20
N ASP A 60 -29.04 29.16 -4.62
CA ASP A 60 -29.96 29.89 -5.52
C ASP A 60 -30.67 31.02 -4.76
#